data_AF-A0AAX3NX85-F1
#
_entry.id   AF-A0AAX3NX85-F1
#
_cell.length_a   1.000
_cell.length_b   1.000
_cell.length_c   1.000
_cell.angle_alpha   90.00
_cell.angle_beta   90.00
_cell.angle_gamma   90.00
#
_symmetry.space_group_name_H-M   'P 1'
#
loop_
_entity.id
_entity.type
_entity.pdbx_description
1 polymer ?
#
loop_
_entity_poly.entity_id
_entity_poly.type
_entity_poly.pdbx_seq_one_letter_code
_entity_poly.pdbx_strand_id
1 'polypeptide(L)'
;MKPDNFAITIKAEMSKIGWSLNDFVIEYDKHHSYKSKLTVESLKKQLSRKTTNQALLKNYLDFIYKHDTWRKSDNIKPSFLNNHLEKEFVFEMTKISQSITKKLKKI
;
A
#
# COMPACT_ATOMS: atom_id res chain seq x y z
N MET A 1 -16.01 5.76 -13.59
CA MET A 1 -14.89 5.50 -12.64
C MET A 1 -14.04 4.38 -13.20
N LYS A 2 -12.72 4.60 -13.39
CA LYS A 2 -11.81 3.47 -13.67
C LYS A 2 -11.77 2.60 -12.40
N PRO A 3 -11.82 1.26 -12.50
CA PRO A 3 -11.74 0.42 -11.33
C PRO A 3 -10.44 0.73 -10.59
N ASP A 4 -10.53 0.99 -9.29
CA ASP A 4 -9.35 1.14 -8.44
C ASP A 4 -8.46 -0.08 -8.65
N ASN A 5 -7.24 0.15 -9.11
CA ASN A 5 -6.33 -0.95 -9.41
C ASN A 5 -5.64 -1.38 -8.11
N PHE A 6 -6.41 -1.95 -7.18
CA PHE A 6 -5.94 -2.38 -5.87
C PHE A 6 -4.72 -3.31 -5.97
N ALA A 7 -4.63 -4.13 -7.03
CA ALA A 7 -3.47 -4.98 -7.27
C ALA A 7 -2.17 -4.18 -7.51
N ILE A 8 -2.23 -3.03 -8.18
CA ILE A 8 -1.09 -2.12 -8.32
C ILE A 8 -0.78 -1.46 -6.97
N THR A 9 -1.81 -0.95 -6.28
CA THR A 9 -1.65 -0.28 -5.00
C THR A 9 -1.00 -1.20 -3.96
N ILE A 10 -1.49 -2.43 -3.81
CA ILE A 10 -0.92 -3.43 -2.89
C ILE A 10 0.57 -3.65 -3.16
N LYS A 11 0.96 -3.83 -4.44
CA LYS A 11 2.39 -4.00 -4.80
C LYS A 11 3.22 -2.77 -4.46
N ALA A 12 2.68 -1.57 -4.69
CA ALA A 12 3.37 -0.33 -4.35
C ALA A 12 3.54 -0.18 -2.83
N GLU A 13 2.50 -0.43 -2.05
CA GLU A 13 2.55 -0.33 -0.59
C GLU A 13 3.47 -1.38 0.04
N MET A 14 3.45 -2.62 -0.45
CA MET A 14 4.41 -3.65 -0.05
C MET A 14 5.85 -3.23 -0.33
N SER A 15 6.12 -2.67 -1.52
CA SER A 15 7.44 -2.19 -1.90
C SER A 15 7.94 -1.07 -0.96
N LYS A 16 7.06 -0.12 -0.59
CA LYS A 16 7.40 0.97 0.34
C LYS A 16 7.82 0.49 1.74
N ILE A 17 7.37 -0.69 2.17
CA ILE A 17 7.74 -1.27 3.46
C ILE A 17 8.76 -2.41 3.34
N GLY A 18 9.34 -2.61 2.14
CA GLY A 18 10.36 -3.61 1.88
C GLY A 18 9.85 -5.05 1.85
N TRP A 19 8.55 -5.27 1.62
CA TRP A 19 7.96 -6.60 1.58
C TRP A 19 7.95 -7.23 0.19
N SER A 20 8.42 -8.47 0.12
CA SER A 20 8.19 -9.37 -1.00
C SER A 20 6.81 -10.04 -0.91
N LEU A 21 6.40 -10.74 -1.97
CA LEU A 21 5.20 -11.57 -1.96
C LEU A 21 5.27 -12.69 -0.91
N ASN A 22 6.47 -13.20 -0.64
CA ASN A 22 6.67 -14.23 0.37
C ASN A 22 6.48 -13.67 1.78
N ASP A 23 7.02 -12.47 2.04
CA ASP A 23 6.86 -11.80 3.34
C ASP A 23 5.40 -11.50 3.64
N PHE A 24 4.65 -11.02 2.64
CA PHE A 24 3.21 -10.82 2.77
C PHE A 24 2.49 -12.13 3.12
N VAL A 25 2.80 -13.23 2.42
CA VAL A 25 2.15 -14.52 2.68
C VAL A 25 2.43 -15.00 4.10
N ILE A 26 3.69 -14.96 4.53
CA ILE A 26 4.11 -15.37 5.88
C ILE A 26 3.38 -14.53 6.93
N GLU A 27 3.37 -13.20 6.76
CA GLU A 27 2.74 -12.31 7.73
C GLU A 27 1.22 -12.49 7.72
N TYR A 28 0.59 -12.53 6.55
CA TYR A 28 -0.85 -12.73 6.41
C TYR A 28 -1.32 -14.05 7.04
N ASP A 29 -0.56 -15.14 6.88
CA ASP A 29 -0.86 -16.47 7.45
C ASP A 29 -0.80 -16.45 8.99
N LYS A 30 0.19 -15.76 9.59
CA LYS A 30 0.27 -15.58 11.06
C LYS A 30 -1.00 -14.97 11.64
N HIS A 31 -1.58 -13.99 10.96
CA HIS A 31 -2.78 -13.28 11.41
C HIS A 31 -4.10 -13.95 11.01
N HIS A 32 -4.08 -14.96 10.12
CA HIS A 32 -5.27 -15.59 9.55
C HIS A 32 -5.27 -17.14 9.60
N SER A 33 -4.60 -17.70 10.61
CA SER A 33 -4.33 -19.13 10.90
C SER A 33 -5.45 -20.17 10.59
N TYR A 34 -6.70 -19.76 10.38
CA TYR A 34 -7.86 -20.65 10.22
C TYR A 34 -8.47 -20.72 8.81
N LYS A 35 -8.02 -19.92 7.83
CA LYS A 35 -8.56 -19.98 6.45
C LYS A 35 -7.45 -20.28 5.47
N SER A 36 -7.61 -21.38 4.71
CA SER A 36 -6.82 -21.80 3.54
C SER A 36 -5.47 -21.10 3.37
N LYS A 37 -4.37 -21.80 3.67
CA LYS A 37 -3.00 -21.25 3.54
C LYS A 37 -2.86 -20.45 2.25
N LEU A 38 -2.73 -19.13 2.40
CA LEU A 38 -2.39 -18.27 1.28
C LEU A 38 -1.01 -18.72 0.78
N THR A 39 -0.85 -18.91 -0.52
CA THR A 39 0.45 -19.24 -1.12
C THR A 39 0.94 -18.08 -1.97
N VAL A 40 2.25 -18.06 -2.24
CA VAL A 40 2.84 -17.06 -3.15
C VAL A 40 2.21 -17.13 -4.54
N GLU A 41 1.93 -18.33 -5.05
CA GLU A 41 1.29 -18.51 -6.35
C GLU A 41 -0.16 -18.03 -6.38
N SER A 42 -0.94 -18.37 -5.34
CA SER A 42 -2.32 -17.87 -5.24
C SER A 42 -2.34 -16.35 -5.13
N LEU A 43 -1.43 -15.77 -4.34
CA LEU A 43 -1.31 -14.32 -4.20
C LEU A 43 -0.92 -13.67 -5.53
N LYS A 44 0.04 -14.23 -6.28
CA LYS A 44 0.41 -13.74 -7.63
C LYS A 44 -0.80 -13.72 -8.56
N LYS A 45 -1.61 -14.78 -8.55
CA LYS A 45 -2.82 -14.90 -9.38
C LYS A 45 -3.87 -13.85 -8.97
N GLN A 46 -4.07 -13.68 -7.66
CA GLN A 46 -4.99 -12.69 -7.10
C GLN A 46 -4.53 -11.25 -7.33
N LEU A 47 -3.23 -10.96 -7.37
CA LEU A 47 -2.68 -9.64 -7.71
C LEU A 47 -2.45 -9.44 -9.22
N SER A 48 -3.05 -10.29 -10.06
CA SER A 48 -3.05 -10.10 -11.50
C SER A 48 -4.02 -8.99 -11.90
N ARG A 49 -3.77 -8.36 -13.05
CA ARG A 49 -4.66 -7.30 -13.60
C ARG A 49 -6.07 -7.80 -13.92
N LYS A 50 -6.28 -9.13 -13.98
CA LYS A 50 -7.54 -9.77 -14.35
C LYS A 50 -8.41 -10.15 -13.15
N THR A 51 -7.96 -9.90 -11.92
CA THR A 51 -8.73 -10.27 -10.73
C THR A 51 -9.98 -9.40 -10.57
N THR A 52 -11.12 -10.05 -10.41
CA THR A 52 -12.43 -9.40 -10.23
C THR A 52 -12.84 -9.28 -8.76
N ASN A 53 -12.18 -10.00 -7.85
CA ASN A 53 -12.51 -9.99 -6.42
C ASN A 53 -11.90 -8.76 -5.70
N GLN A 54 -12.52 -7.60 -5.90
CA GLN A 54 -12.07 -6.33 -5.31
C GLN A 54 -12.16 -6.32 -3.77
N ALA A 55 -13.15 -7.01 -3.20
CA ALA A 55 -13.30 -7.10 -1.74
C ALA A 55 -12.11 -7.80 -1.09
N LEU A 56 -11.61 -8.89 -1.70
CA LEU A 56 -10.41 -9.57 -1.24
C LEU A 56 -9.17 -8.68 -1.31
N LEU A 57 -9.00 -7.95 -2.42
CA LEU A 57 -7.87 -7.02 -2.59
C LEU A 57 -7.91 -5.88 -1.58
N LYS A 58 -9.10 -5.34 -1.29
CA LYS A 58 -9.28 -4.36 -0.23
C LYS A 58 -8.84 -4.90 1.13
N ASN A 59 -9.21 -6.15 1.46
CA ASN A 59 -8.76 -6.78 2.71
C ASN A 59 -7.23 -6.91 2.80
N TYR A 60 -6.55 -7.25 1.69
CA TYR A 60 -5.09 -7.28 1.65
C TYR A 60 -4.46 -5.90 1.86
N LEU A 61 -5.06 -4.85 1.28
CA LEU A 61 -4.58 -3.48 1.46
C LEU A 61 -4.80 -3.00 2.92
N ASP A 62 -5.97 -3.26 3.48
CA ASP A 62 -6.29 -2.93 4.88
C ASP A 62 -5.37 -3.66 5.86
N PHE A 63 -4.98 -4.90 5.54
CA PHE A 63 -3.99 -5.65 6.30
C PHE A 63 -2.62 -4.95 6.30
N ILE A 64 -2.13 -4.51 5.14
CA ILE A 64 -0.86 -3.78 5.02
C ILE A 64 -0.90 -2.49 5.86
N TYR A 65 -1.97 -1.69 5.76
CA TYR A 65 -2.09 -0.43 6.49
C TYR A 65 -2.21 -0.58 8.00
N LYS A 66 -2.72 -1.72 8.48
CA LYS A 66 -2.76 -2.03 9.91
C LYS A 66 -1.43 -2.54 10.45
N HIS A 67 -0.53 -3.01 9.59
CA HIS A 67 0.75 -3.58 10.02
C HIS A 67 1.71 -2.51 10.56
N ASP A 68 2.41 -2.83 11.65
CA ASP A 68 3.31 -1.91 12.34
C ASP A 68 4.43 -1.38 11.45
N THR A 69 4.99 -2.23 10.57
CA THR A 69 6.01 -1.79 9.61
C THR A 69 5.52 -0.66 8.72
N TRP A 70 4.25 -0.72 8.28
CA TRP A 70 3.66 0.34 7.47
C TRP A 70 3.36 1.60 8.30
N ARG A 71 2.88 1.43 9.54
CA ARG A 71 2.63 2.57 10.44
C ARG A 71 3.90 3.30 10.86
N LYS A 72 5.00 2.56 11.05
CA LYS A 72 6.32 3.09 11.42
C LYS A 72 7.09 3.65 10.24
N SER A 73 6.88 3.10 9.05
CA SER A 73 7.37 3.74 7.84
C SER A 73 6.66 5.09 7.70
N ASP A 74 7.41 6.15 7.47
CA ASP A 74 6.93 7.53 7.33
C ASP A 74 6.03 7.76 6.08
N ASN A 75 5.40 6.69 5.59
CA ASN A 75 4.64 6.51 4.35
C ASN A 75 3.32 7.27 4.30
N ILE A 76 2.88 7.89 5.41
CA ILE A 76 1.85 8.92 5.41
C ILE A 76 2.45 10.25 4.90
N LYS A 77 3.16 10.20 3.77
CA LYS A 77 3.64 11.38 3.06
C LYS A 77 2.82 11.52 1.79
N PRO A 78 1.92 12.52 1.69
CA PRO A 78 1.22 12.80 0.45
C PRO A 78 2.22 12.94 -0.69
N SER A 79 2.12 12.07 -1.69
CA SER A 79 2.90 12.16 -2.92
C SER A 79 2.07 12.86 -3.99
N PHE A 80 2.64 13.87 -4.65
CA PHE A 80 2.04 14.50 -5.82
C PHE A 80 2.71 13.98 -7.09
N LEU A 81 1.96 13.90 -8.18
CA LEU A 81 2.49 13.53 -9.50
C LEU A 81 3.21 14.74 -10.08
N ASN A 82 4.53 14.64 -10.28
CA ASN A 82 5.33 15.68 -10.92
C ASN A 82 5.53 15.36 -12.40
N ASN A 83 4.59 15.80 -13.23
CA ASN A 83 4.65 15.61 -14.68
C ASN A 83 4.98 16.94 -15.39
N HIS A 84 6.07 17.62 -15.01
CA HIS A 84 6.54 18.93 -15.53
C HIS A 84 6.11 20.17 -14.73
N LEU A 85 6.08 20.11 -13.40
CA LEU A 85 5.83 21.28 -12.56
C LEU A 85 7.11 22.09 -12.32
N GLU A 86 6.98 23.42 -12.26
CA GLU A 86 8.08 24.32 -11.92
C GLU A 86 8.61 24.06 -10.51
N LYS A 87 9.92 24.29 -10.30
CA LYS A 87 10.61 23.97 -9.05
C LYS A 87 9.98 24.63 -7.82
N GLU A 88 9.49 25.86 -7.98
CA GLU A 88 8.81 26.61 -6.91
C GLU A 88 7.51 25.93 -6.49
N PHE A 89 6.74 25.44 -7.46
CA PHE A 89 5.52 24.69 -7.20
C PHE A 89 5.79 23.34 -6.51
N VAL A 90 6.83 22.62 -6.97
CA VAL A 90 7.31 21.38 -6.34
C VAL A 90 7.70 21.61 -4.87
N PHE A 91 8.35 22.74 -4.59
CA PHE A 91 8.74 23.12 -3.24
C PHE A 91 7.54 23.41 -2.33
N GLU A 92 6.58 24.22 -2.79
CA GLU A 92 5.36 24.51 -2.03
C GLU A 92 4.52 23.24 -1.80
N MET A 93 4.38 22.38 -2.81
CA MET A 93 3.70 21.08 -2.66
C MET A 93 4.40 20.17 -1.65
N THR A 94 5.73 20.22 -1.57
CA THR A 94 6.50 19.49 -0.56
C THR A 94 6.23 20.02 0.84
N LYS A 95 6.12 21.35 1.04
CA LYS A 95 5.74 21.94 2.33
C LYS A 95 4.33 21.52 2.76
N ILE A 96 3.37 21.55 1.84
CA ILE A 96 1.98 21.12 2.09
C ILE A 96 1.97 19.65 2.50
N SER A 97 2.66 18.79 1.75
CA SER A 97 2.81 17.37 2.05
C SER A 97 3.35 17.14 3.47
N GLN A 98 4.43 17.84 3.84
CA GLN A 98 5.01 17.78 5.19
C GLN A 98 4.01 18.23 6.27
N SER A 99 3.25 19.31 6.02
CA SER A 99 2.24 19.81 6.97
C SER A 99 1.12 18.79 7.21
N ILE A 100 0.63 18.16 6.15
CA ILE A 100 -0.37 17.09 6.23
C ILE A 100 0.18 15.88 6.99
N THR A 101 1.40 15.44 6.68
CA THR A 101 2.06 14.35 7.40
C THR A 101 2.18 14.63 8.89
N LYS A 102 2.59 15.84 9.27
CA LYS A 102 2.67 16.25 10.68
C LYS A 102 1.32 16.20 11.38
N LYS A 103 0.23 16.61 10.72
CA LYS A 103 -1.12 16.52 11.28
C LYS A 103 -1.59 15.08 11.45
N LEU A 104 -1.32 14.22 10.46
CA LEU A 104 -1.75 12.82 10.48
C LEU A 104 -0.95 11.95 11.48
N LYS A 105 0.32 12.30 11.73
CA LYS A 105 1.19 11.61 12.70
C LYS A 105 1.06 12.10 14.14
N LYS A 106 0.21 13.11 14.42
CA LYS A 106 -0.17 13.42 15.80
C LYS A 106 -1.01 12.27 16.34
N ILE A 107 -0.31 11.25 16.82
CA ILE A 107 -0.70 10.35 17.91
C ILE A 107 -0.68 11.19 19.20
#